data_AF-A0A9N9I8R7-F1
#
_entry.id   AF-A0A9N9I8R7-F1
#
_cell.length_a   1.000
_cell.length_b   1.000
_cell.length_c   1.000
_cell.angle_alpha   90.00
_cell.angle_beta   90.00
_cell.angle_gamma   90.00
#
_symmetry.space_group_name_H-M   'P 1'
#
loop_
_entity.id
_entity.type
_entity.pdbx_description
1 polymer ?
#
loop_
_entity_poly.entity_id
_entity_poly.type
_entity_poly.pdbx_seq_one_letter_code
_entity_poly.pdbx_strand_id
1 'polypeptide(L)'
;MTPSELLVQTQKAVGEKELIEWHETLIQFREEEKSLITSTKADNEQVENLEKRNSVLEKDIRLYELRIPFARYGVAKHLYDVEKQKRAEAHLEYQNLAKENEPANARKSELEELVSRTAKEKKRCTELYSTKKRKMEETANKLEQSNIRRDLADLKKKERTRKNRIAQLRADIAELEERTRTPPLASDDTDLRRKWDDVGRRLGELKLQLNENKFNQDEINLEANKVDREMQGIRRQLKELDDVKRRRLETIRRVDYETFRAYEWLQQNQDKLSGRVFGPVCMEINIKDMQYADAIENALGNLYQISAKVIAFIDIRM
;
A
#
# COMPACT_ATOMS: atom_id res chain seq x y z
N MET A 1 -28.71 -111.86 -20.50
CA MET A 1 -27.45 -111.16 -20.77
C MET A 1 -27.74 -110.02 -21.70
N THR A 2 -27.34 -108.82 -21.33
CA THR A 2 -27.39 -107.68 -22.24
C THR A 2 -26.23 -107.79 -23.26
N PRO A 3 -26.37 -107.24 -24.48
CA PRO A 3 -25.31 -107.29 -25.48
C PRO A 3 -23.94 -106.76 -25.01
N SER A 4 -23.93 -105.81 -24.07
CA SER A 4 -22.71 -105.27 -23.45
C SER A 4 -22.02 -106.28 -22.52
N GLU A 5 -22.78 -107.05 -21.75
CA GLU A 5 -22.24 -108.12 -20.91
C GLU A 5 -21.65 -109.24 -21.76
N LEU A 6 -22.27 -109.57 -22.90
CA LEU A 6 -21.75 -110.55 -23.85
C LEU A 6 -20.41 -110.10 -24.44
N LEU A 7 -20.30 -108.81 -24.79
CA LEU A 7 -19.08 -108.19 -25.32
C LEU A 7 -17.92 -108.20 -24.31
N VAL A 8 -18.21 -107.95 -23.03
CA VAL A 8 -17.21 -108.06 -21.97
C VAL A 8 -16.72 -109.50 -21.79
N GLN A 9 -17.64 -110.47 -21.83
CA GLN A 9 -17.29 -111.89 -21.69
C GLN A 9 -16.50 -112.43 -22.89
N THR A 10 -16.80 -111.98 -24.12
CA THR A 10 -16.03 -112.34 -25.32
C THR A 10 -14.65 -111.67 -25.36
N GLN A 11 -14.55 -110.40 -24.98
CA GLN A 11 -13.26 -109.70 -24.85
C GLN A 11 -12.36 -110.35 -23.81
N LYS A 12 -12.94 -110.84 -22.70
CA LYS A 12 -12.22 -111.56 -21.65
C LYS A 12 -11.76 -112.96 -22.05
N ALA A 13 -12.46 -113.61 -22.99
CA ALA A 13 -12.15 -114.95 -23.47
C ALA A 13 -11.19 -114.99 -24.67
N VAL A 14 -11.19 -113.95 -25.51
CA VAL A 14 -10.46 -113.93 -26.81
C VAL A 14 -9.44 -112.78 -26.91
N GLY A 15 -9.57 -111.71 -26.12
CA GLY A 15 -8.73 -110.52 -26.21
C GLY A 15 -7.43 -110.57 -25.39
N GLU A 16 -6.45 -109.75 -25.79
CA GLU A 16 -5.23 -109.47 -25.00
C GLU A 16 -5.56 -108.60 -23.77
N LYS A 17 -4.71 -108.67 -22.73
CA LYS A 17 -4.97 -107.99 -21.43
C LYS A 17 -5.14 -106.47 -21.55
N GLU A 18 -4.39 -105.82 -22.44
CA GLU A 18 -4.44 -104.36 -22.67
C GLU A 18 -5.82 -103.90 -23.19
N LEU A 19 -6.54 -104.76 -23.93
CA LEU A 19 -7.86 -104.44 -24.47
C LEU A 19 -8.92 -104.24 -23.38
N ILE A 20 -8.79 -104.98 -22.27
CA ILE A 20 -9.71 -104.90 -21.12
C ILE A 20 -9.45 -103.60 -20.35
N GLU A 21 -8.18 -103.24 -20.14
CA GLU A 21 -7.79 -101.97 -19.49
C GLU A 21 -8.26 -100.75 -20.30
N TRP A 22 -8.13 -100.79 -21.64
CA TRP A 22 -8.70 -99.76 -22.52
C TRP A 22 -10.23 -99.70 -22.45
N HIS A 23 -10.91 -100.85 -22.31
CA HIS A 23 -12.36 -100.86 -22.16
C HIS A 23 -12.80 -100.24 -20.81
N GLU A 24 -12.11 -100.56 -19.72
CA GLU A 24 -12.38 -100.00 -18.38
C GLU A 24 -12.10 -98.50 -18.32
N THR A 25 -10.97 -98.03 -18.88
CA THR A 25 -10.66 -96.59 -18.98
C THR A 25 -11.66 -95.85 -19.87
N LEU A 26 -12.16 -96.46 -20.94
CA LEU A 26 -13.20 -95.87 -21.79
C LEU A 26 -14.56 -95.76 -21.06
N ILE A 27 -14.87 -96.70 -20.16
CA ILE A 27 -16.03 -96.59 -19.27
C ILE A 27 -15.85 -95.42 -18.29
N GLN A 28 -14.68 -95.29 -17.66
CA GLN A 28 -14.37 -94.16 -16.76
C GLN A 28 -14.49 -92.81 -17.48
N PHE A 29 -13.89 -92.67 -18.67
CA PHE A 29 -14.03 -91.45 -19.46
C PHE A 29 -15.49 -91.17 -19.86
N ARG A 30 -16.31 -92.20 -20.09
CA ARG A 30 -17.74 -92.00 -20.38
C ARG A 30 -18.52 -91.55 -19.14
N GLU A 31 -18.15 -91.97 -17.94
CA GLU A 31 -18.73 -91.49 -16.68
C GLU A 31 -18.31 -90.05 -16.38
N GLU A 32 -17.03 -89.72 -16.57
CA GLU A 32 -16.51 -88.36 -16.46
C GLU A 32 -17.19 -87.42 -17.47
N GLU A 33 -17.27 -87.82 -18.75
CA GLU A 33 -17.97 -87.09 -19.81
C GLU A 33 -19.43 -86.84 -19.43
N LYS A 34 -20.14 -87.86 -18.91
CA LYS A 34 -21.53 -87.69 -18.43
C LYS A 34 -21.61 -86.68 -17.29
N SER A 35 -20.72 -86.76 -16.31
CA SER A 35 -20.70 -85.84 -15.16
C SER A 35 -20.43 -84.39 -15.60
N LEU A 36 -19.49 -84.19 -16.52
CA LEU A 36 -19.16 -82.89 -17.11
C LEU A 36 -20.30 -82.34 -17.95
N ILE A 37 -20.99 -83.20 -18.72
CA ILE A 37 -22.20 -82.81 -19.47
C ILE A 37 -23.31 -82.37 -18.50
N THR A 38 -23.51 -83.08 -17.39
CA THR A 38 -24.51 -82.67 -16.40
C THR A 38 -24.14 -81.36 -15.68
N SER A 39 -22.87 -81.16 -15.35
CA SER A 39 -22.38 -79.90 -14.75
C SER A 39 -22.56 -78.74 -15.72
N THR A 40 -22.09 -78.90 -16.95
CA THR A 40 -22.22 -77.86 -18.00
C THR A 40 -23.69 -77.49 -18.25
N LYS A 41 -24.61 -78.46 -18.20
CA LYS A 41 -26.04 -78.19 -18.31
C LYS A 41 -26.56 -77.36 -17.12
N ALA A 42 -26.20 -77.74 -15.89
CA ALA A 42 -26.59 -76.99 -14.70
C ALA A 42 -26.01 -75.57 -14.70
N ASP A 43 -24.75 -75.40 -15.09
CA ASP A 43 -24.10 -74.10 -15.19
C ASP A 43 -24.78 -73.23 -16.27
N ASN A 44 -25.11 -73.79 -17.43
CA ASN A 44 -25.84 -73.07 -18.47
C ASN A 44 -27.24 -72.63 -18.00
N GLU A 45 -27.97 -73.49 -17.29
CA GLU A 45 -29.26 -73.12 -16.69
C GLU A 45 -29.10 -72.00 -15.64
N GLN A 46 -28.04 -72.04 -14.83
CA GLN A 46 -27.72 -70.98 -13.88
C GLN A 46 -27.38 -69.65 -14.58
N VAL A 47 -26.56 -69.69 -15.63
CA VAL A 47 -26.22 -68.51 -16.44
C VAL A 47 -27.48 -67.91 -17.04
N GLU A 48 -28.35 -68.71 -17.66
CA GLU A 48 -29.60 -68.21 -18.25
C GLU A 48 -30.52 -67.55 -17.19
N ASN A 49 -30.59 -68.14 -15.99
CA ASN A 49 -31.35 -67.56 -14.88
C ASN A 49 -30.76 -66.23 -14.38
N LEU A 50 -29.42 -66.15 -14.29
CA LEU A 50 -28.72 -64.94 -13.89
C LEU A 50 -28.86 -63.83 -14.94
N GLU A 51 -28.77 -64.17 -16.23
CA GLU A 51 -28.99 -63.23 -17.34
C GLU A 51 -30.40 -62.66 -17.33
N LYS A 52 -31.42 -63.52 -17.15
CA LYS A 52 -32.82 -63.07 -17.00
C LYS A 52 -32.96 -62.11 -15.82
N ARG A 53 -32.39 -62.45 -14.66
CA ARG A 53 -32.44 -61.59 -13.47
C ARG A 53 -31.72 -60.26 -13.70
N ASN A 54 -30.55 -60.28 -14.35
CA ASN A 54 -29.80 -59.08 -14.66
C ASN A 54 -30.58 -58.17 -15.62
N SER A 55 -31.24 -58.73 -16.63
CA SER A 55 -32.07 -57.96 -17.57
C SER A 55 -33.24 -57.22 -16.91
N VAL A 56 -33.80 -57.76 -15.82
CA VAL A 56 -34.85 -57.11 -15.03
C VAL A 56 -34.25 -55.99 -14.18
N LEU A 57 -33.14 -56.27 -13.50
CA LEU A 57 -32.44 -55.28 -12.67
C LEU A 57 -31.95 -54.09 -13.50
N GLU A 58 -31.45 -54.31 -14.71
CA GLU A 58 -31.04 -53.23 -15.62
C GLU A 58 -32.19 -52.31 -15.98
N LYS A 59 -33.40 -52.83 -16.16
CA LYS A 59 -34.60 -52.01 -16.42
C LYS A 59 -34.97 -51.18 -15.19
N ASP A 60 -34.91 -51.78 -14.01
CA ASP A 60 -35.20 -51.07 -12.76
C ASP A 60 -34.17 -49.98 -12.48
N ILE A 61 -32.88 -50.26 -12.69
CA ILE A 61 -31.80 -49.27 -12.56
C ILE A 61 -32.05 -48.08 -13.49
N ARG A 62 -32.37 -48.32 -14.77
CA ARG A 62 -32.70 -47.25 -15.73
C ARG A 62 -33.90 -46.42 -15.27
N LEU A 63 -34.91 -47.05 -14.68
CA LEU A 63 -36.07 -46.33 -14.15
C LEU A 63 -35.71 -45.47 -12.94
N TYR A 64 -34.88 -45.98 -12.02
CA TYR A 64 -34.41 -45.23 -10.87
C TYR A 64 -33.48 -44.09 -11.25
N GLU A 65 -32.58 -44.31 -12.21
CA GLU A 65 -31.70 -43.27 -12.77
C GLU A 65 -32.51 -42.10 -13.33
N LEU A 66 -33.64 -42.37 -13.97
CA LEU A 66 -34.56 -41.33 -14.44
C LEU A 66 -35.28 -40.64 -13.28
N ARG A 67 -35.71 -41.39 -12.25
CA ARG A 67 -36.56 -40.87 -11.16
C ARG A 67 -35.80 -40.09 -10.08
N ILE A 68 -34.53 -40.44 -9.81
CA ILE A 68 -33.69 -39.78 -8.81
C ILE A 68 -33.57 -38.26 -9.05
N PRO A 69 -33.28 -37.77 -10.28
CA PRO A 69 -33.26 -36.35 -10.60
C PRO A 69 -34.57 -35.63 -10.29
N PHE A 70 -35.73 -36.23 -10.61
CA PHE A 70 -37.03 -35.61 -10.31
C PHE A 70 -37.29 -35.48 -8.80
N ALA A 71 -36.92 -36.50 -8.02
CA ALA A 71 -37.02 -36.43 -6.57
C ALA A 71 -36.10 -35.34 -6.00
N ARG A 72 -34.85 -35.27 -6.46
CA ARG A 72 -33.89 -34.21 -6.07
C ARG A 72 -34.40 -32.83 -6.44
N TYR A 73 -34.96 -32.67 -7.64
CA TYR A 73 -35.57 -31.43 -8.09
C TYR A 73 -36.77 -31.05 -7.21
N GLY A 74 -37.63 -31.99 -6.83
CA GLY A 74 -38.76 -31.74 -5.95
C GLY A 74 -38.34 -31.16 -4.60
N VAL A 75 -37.32 -31.75 -3.97
CA VAL A 75 -36.75 -31.24 -2.70
C VAL A 75 -36.13 -29.85 -2.89
N ALA A 76 -35.32 -29.67 -3.94
CA ALA A 76 -34.67 -28.39 -4.22
C ALA A 76 -35.68 -27.28 -4.54
N LYS A 77 -36.74 -27.59 -5.28
CA LYS A 77 -37.82 -26.66 -5.61
C LYS A 77 -38.59 -26.24 -4.37
N HIS A 78 -38.94 -27.19 -3.51
CA HIS A 78 -39.61 -26.86 -2.25
C HIS A 78 -38.76 -25.93 -1.37
N LEU A 79 -37.46 -26.22 -1.21
CA LEU A 79 -36.55 -25.34 -0.48
C LEU A 79 -36.46 -23.95 -1.12
N TYR A 80 -36.36 -23.88 -2.44
CA TYR A 80 -36.36 -22.61 -3.17
C TYR A 80 -37.66 -21.82 -2.95
N ASP A 81 -38.82 -22.46 -3.03
CA ASP A 81 -40.12 -21.80 -2.88
C ASP A 81 -40.29 -21.23 -1.46
N VAL A 82 -39.86 -21.98 -0.43
CA VAL A 82 -39.85 -21.51 0.97
C VAL A 82 -38.92 -20.30 1.14
N GLU A 83 -37.69 -20.36 0.65
CA GLU A 83 -36.74 -19.25 0.78
C GLU A 83 -37.13 -18.04 -0.07
N LYS A 84 -37.78 -18.26 -1.22
CA LYS A 84 -38.33 -17.19 -2.05
C LYS A 84 -39.44 -16.42 -1.32
N GLN A 85 -40.29 -17.11 -0.58
CA GLN A 85 -41.32 -16.48 0.25
C GLN A 85 -40.70 -15.64 1.38
N LYS A 86 -39.77 -16.21 2.14
CA LYS A 86 -39.04 -15.47 3.19
C LYS A 86 -38.33 -14.24 2.65
N ARG A 87 -37.71 -14.35 1.47
CA ARG A 87 -37.09 -13.20 0.79
C ARG A 87 -38.10 -12.13 0.44
N ALA A 88 -39.28 -12.50 -0.05
CA ALA A 88 -40.33 -11.55 -0.40
C ALA A 88 -40.87 -10.82 0.85
N GLU A 89 -41.09 -11.54 1.94
CA GLU A 89 -41.51 -10.99 3.23
C GLU A 89 -40.46 -10.02 3.80
N ALA A 90 -39.20 -10.45 3.89
CA ALA A 90 -38.10 -9.60 4.36
C ALA A 90 -37.91 -8.36 3.46
N HIS A 91 -38.13 -8.49 2.15
CA HIS A 91 -38.06 -7.35 1.25
C HIS A 91 -39.20 -6.36 1.48
N LEU A 92 -40.41 -6.85 1.75
CA LEU A 92 -41.56 -6.01 2.08
C LEU A 92 -41.34 -5.28 3.41
N GLU A 93 -40.85 -5.98 4.44
CA GLU A 93 -40.48 -5.39 5.72
C GLU A 93 -39.40 -4.30 5.55
N TYR A 94 -38.36 -4.58 4.76
CA TYR A 94 -37.34 -3.59 4.43
C TYR A 94 -37.93 -2.36 3.75
N GLN A 95 -38.84 -2.53 2.78
CA GLN A 95 -39.49 -1.40 2.12
C GLN A 95 -40.33 -0.57 3.09
N ASN A 96 -41.04 -1.21 4.01
CA ASN A 96 -41.83 -0.52 5.03
C ASN A 96 -40.93 0.25 5.99
N LEU A 97 -39.88 -0.39 6.52
CA LEU A 97 -38.88 0.25 7.38
C LEU A 97 -38.14 1.39 6.67
N ALA A 98 -37.86 1.25 5.37
CA ALA A 98 -37.23 2.31 4.58
C ALA A 98 -38.14 3.54 4.46
N LYS A 99 -39.45 3.33 4.24
CA LYS A 99 -40.46 4.39 4.22
C LYS A 99 -40.65 5.03 5.59
N GLU A 100 -40.72 4.24 6.65
CA GLU A 100 -40.83 4.75 8.03
C GLU A 100 -39.61 5.58 8.44
N ASN A 101 -38.42 5.19 7.98
CA ASN A 101 -37.18 5.91 8.25
C ASN A 101 -36.89 7.06 7.26
N GLU A 102 -37.69 7.22 6.21
CA GLU A 102 -37.56 8.32 5.25
C GLU A 102 -37.56 9.72 5.93
N PRO A 103 -38.50 10.06 6.84
CA PRO A 103 -38.48 11.36 7.52
C PRO A 103 -37.25 11.53 8.43
N ALA A 104 -36.78 10.45 9.07
CA ALA A 104 -35.58 10.50 9.90
C ALA A 104 -34.32 10.73 9.05
N ASN A 105 -34.23 10.08 7.89
CA ASN A 105 -33.13 10.27 6.93
C ASN A 105 -33.15 11.66 6.29
N ALA A 106 -34.34 12.17 5.93
CA ALA A 106 -34.49 13.54 5.46
C ALA A 106 -34.01 14.55 6.50
N ARG A 107 -34.45 14.40 7.75
CA ARG A 107 -34.01 15.25 8.87
C ARG A 107 -32.50 15.13 9.13
N LYS A 108 -31.93 13.94 9.01
CA LYS A 108 -30.48 13.74 9.12
C LYS A 108 -29.73 14.50 8.02
N SER A 109 -30.19 14.40 6.77
CA SER A 109 -29.61 15.13 5.63
C SER A 109 -29.68 16.65 5.83
N GLU A 110 -30.82 17.17 6.29
CA GLU A 110 -30.99 18.59 6.62
C GLU A 110 -30.01 19.04 7.72
N LEU A 111 -29.85 18.23 8.77
CA LEU A 111 -28.92 18.51 9.86
C LEU A 111 -27.46 18.47 9.38
N GLU A 112 -27.09 17.53 8.52
CA GLU A 112 -25.75 17.45 7.91
C GLU A 112 -25.45 18.68 7.06
N GLU A 113 -26.42 19.15 6.27
CA GLU A 113 -26.29 20.40 5.53
C GLU A 113 -26.12 21.61 6.47
N LEU A 114 -26.90 21.68 7.55
CA LEU A 114 -26.82 22.78 8.52
C LEU A 114 -25.48 22.78 9.25
N VAL A 115 -24.97 21.61 9.65
CA VAL A 115 -23.62 21.45 10.22
C VAL A 115 -22.55 21.88 9.22
N SER A 116 -22.68 21.51 7.95
CA SER A 116 -21.75 21.93 6.89
C SER A 116 -21.75 23.45 6.68
N ARG A 117 -22.94 24.08 6.65
CA ARG A 117 -23.09 25.54 6.51
C ARG A 117 -22.49 26.26 7.71
N THR A 118 -22.88 25.88 8.93
CA THR A 118 -22.37 26.50 10.17
C THR A 118 -20.86 26.31 10.33
N ALA A 119 -20.29 25.18 9.91
CA ALA A 119 -18.84 24.97 9.90
C ALA A 119 -18.12 25.93 8.93
N LYS A 120 -18.68 26.16 7.73
CA LYS A 120 -18.14 27.12 6.76
C LYS A 120 -18.23 28.55 7.29
N GLU A 121 -19.36 28.94 7.89
CA GLU A 121 -19.54 30.25 8.51
C GLU A 121 -18.58 30.46 9.67
N LYS A 122 -18.42 29.47 10.54
CA LYS A 122 -17.45 29.51 11.64
C LYS A 122 -16.03 29.72 11.12
N LYS A 123 -15.59 28.98 10.09
CA LYS A 123 -14.28 29.17 9.45
C LYS A 123 -14.11 30.59 8.94
N ARG A 124 -15.09 31.10 8.18
CA ARG A 124 -15.07 32.48 7.67
C ARG A 124 -14.98 33.51 8.80
N CYS A 125 -15.77 33.37 9.86
CA CYS A 125 -15.71 34.25 11.02
C CYS A 125 -14.36 34.18 11.72
N THR A 126 -13.77 32.99 11.89
CA THR A 126 -12.45 32.83 12.52
C THR A 126 -11.32 33.43 11.68
N GLU A 127 -11.37 33.33 10.36
CA GLU A 127 -10.41 33.96 9.45
C GLU A 127 -10.55 35.48 9.43
N LEU A 128 -11.79 36.00 9.40
CA LEU A 128 -12.04 37.44 9.52
C LEU A 128 -11.54 37.98 10.86
N TYR A 129 -11.79 37.26 11.95
CA TYR A 129 -11.31 37.64 13.27
C TYR A 129 -9.78 37.63 13.34
N SER A 130 -9.13 36.56 12.86
CA SER A 130 -7.66 36.45 12.91
C SER A 130 -6.98 37.52 12.06
N THR A 131 -7.50 37.82 10.87
CA THR A 131 -6.96 38.87 10.00
C THR A 131 -7.17 40.27 10.59
N LYS A 132 -8.33 40.55 11.19
CA LYS A 132 -8.59 41.81 11.89
C LYS A 132 -7.70 41.96 13.12
N LYS A 133 -7.53 40.89 13.91
CA LYS A 133 -6.63 40.86 15.06
C LYS A 133 -5.19 41.16 14.65
N ARG A 134 -4.67 40.50 13.61
CA ARG A 134 -3.32 40.75 13.09
C ARG A 134 -3.14 42.19 12.63
N LYS A 135 -4.11 42.74 11.89
CA LYS A 135 -4.08 44.16 11.49
C LYS A 135 -4.06 45.09 12.70
N MET A 136 -4.83 44.79 13.73
CA MET A 136 -4.85 45.57 14.97
C MET A 136 -3.49 45.53 15.67
N GLU A 137 -2.89 44.34 15.81
CA GLU A 137 -1.55 44.14 16.38
C GLU A 137 -0.48 44.86 15.55
N GLU A 138 -0.53 44.77 14.22
CA GLU A 138 0.37 45.51 13.32
C GLU A 138 0.23 47.03 13.49
N THR A 139 -1.00 47.55 13.62
CA THR A 139 -1.23 48.99 13.87
C THR A 139 -0.77 49.42 15.26
N ALA A 140 -1.00 48.59 16.29
CA ALA A 140 -0.55 48.87 17.65
C ALA A 140 0.98 48.90 17.71
N ASN A 141 1.65 47.91 17.11
CA ASN A 141 3.11 47.87 17.03
C ASN A 141 3.67 49.05 16.23
N LYS A 142 3.04 49.45 15.12
CA LYS A 142 3.44 50.66 14.38
C LYS A 142 3.26 51.92 15.21
N LEU A 143 2.20 52.01 16.02
CA LEU A 143 1.97 53.15 16.91
C LEU A 143 3.00 53.19 18.04
N GLU A 144 3.36 52.04 18.62
CA GLU A 144 4.42 51.94 19.63
C GLU A 144 5.82 52.23 19.05
N GLN A 145 6.10 51.75 17.85
CA GLN A 145 7.35 52.03 17.12
C GLN A 145 7.41 53.47 16.60
N SER A 146 6.26 54.10 16.37
CA SER A 146 6.19 55.50 16.02
C SER A 146 6.66 56.30 17.23
N ASN A 147 7.94 56.64 17.20
CA ASN A 147 8.62 57.46 18.16
C ASN A 147 8.16 58.92 18.07
N ILE A 148 6.88 59.18 17.77
CA ILE A 148 6.30 60.52 17.56
C ILE A 148 6.66 61.44 18.73
N ARG A 149 6.72 60.90 19.96
CA ARG A 149 7.17 61.67 21.13
C ARG A 149 8.67 62.00 21.11
N ARG A 150 9.53 61.07 20.69
CA ARG A 150 10.97 61.31 20.54
C ARG A 150 11.25 62.20 19.33
N ASP A 151 10.60 61.97 18.19
CA ASP A 151 10.70 62.77 16.97
C ASP A 151 10.28 64.22 17.25
N LEU A 152 9.22 64.43 18.02
CA LEU A 152 8.76 65.76 18.42
C LEU A 152 9.72 66.42 19.44
N ALA A 153 10.32 65.65 20.34
CA ALA A 153 11.35 66.13 21.24
C ALA A 153 12.65 66.50 20.49
N ASP A 154 13.05 65.70 19.52
CA ASP A 154 14.21 65.90 18.66
C ASP A 154 14.00 67.10 17.74
N LEU A 155 12.81 67.27 17.17
CA LEU A 155 12.43 68.48 16.42
C LEU A 155 12.52 69.74 17.30
N LYS A 156 12.01 69.69 18.54
CA LYS A 156 12.14 70.81 19.48
C LYS A 156 13.60 71.10 19.84
N LYS A 157 14.43 70.06 20.03
CA LYS A 157 15.86 70.20 20.29
C LYS A 157 16.58 70.80 19.10
N LYS A 158 16.31 70.33 17.88
CA LYS A 158 16.84 70.87 16.61
C LYS A 158 16.46 72.34 16.43
N GLU A 159 15.23 72.73 16.75
CA GLU A 159 14.84 74.14 16.63
C GLU A 159 15.54 75.02 17.68
N ARG A 160 15.74 74.52 18.90
CA ARG A 160 16.54 75.22 19.93
C ARG A 160 18.00 75.37 19.52
N THR A 161 18.63 74.30 19.03
CA THR A 161 20.02 74.35 18.56
C THR A 161 20.16 75.27 17.35
N ARG A 162 19.18 75.27 16.43
CA ARG A 162 19.14 76.19 15.28
C ARG A 162 19.08 77.65 15.74
N LYS A 163 18.20 77.98 16.67
CA LYS A 163 18.10 79.34 17.24
C LYS A 163 19.40 79.77 17.93
N ASN A 164 19.99 78.89 18.75
CA ASN A 164 21.27 79.15 19.39
C ASN A 164 22.39 79.31 18.36
N ARG A 165 22.41 78.49 17.30
CA ARG A 165 23.39 78.57 16.23
C ARG A 165 23.24 79.85 15.43
N ILE A 166 22.03 80.32 15.18
CA ILE A 166 21.78 81.63 14.55
C ILE A 166 22.30 82.76 15.44
N ALA A 167 22.06 82.70 16.75
CA ALA A 167 22.57 83.69 17.69
C ALA A 167 24.10 83.69 17.75
N GLN A 168 24.72 82.51 17.83
CA GLN A 168 26.18 82.34 17.77
C GLN A 168 26.74 82.84 16.44
N LEU A 169 26.19 82.42 15.29
CA LEU A 169 26.66 82.88 13.99
C LEU A 169 26.52 84.39 13.82
N ARG A 170 25.50 85.02 14.41
CA ARG A 170 25.40 86.49 14.41
C ARG A 170 26.52 87.13 15.25
N ALA A 171 26.86 86.54 16.40
CA ALA A 171 27.98 87.01 17.22
C ALA A 171 29.33 86.75 16.53
N ASP A 172 29.52 85.56 15.94
CA ASP A 172 30.69 85.18 15.16
C ASP A 172 30.83 86.07 13.92
N ILE A 173 29.74 86.40 13.22
CA ILE A 173 29.77 87.35 12.10
C ILE A 173 30.21 88.72 12.60
N ALA A 174 29.70 89.22 13.72
CA ALA A 174 30.16 90.49 14.27
C ALA A 174 31.65 90.44 14.67
N GLU A 175 32.09 89.35 15.31
CA GLU A 175 33.49 89.13 15.70
C GLU A 175 34.41 88.94 14.49
N LEU A 176 33.95 88.23 13.44
CA LEU A 176 34.69 88.04 12.21
C LEU A 176 34.71 89.32 11.38
N GLU A 177 33.64 90.10 11.31
CA GLU A 177 33.65 91.43 10.71
C GLU A 177 34.68 92.34 11.41
N GLU A 178 34.78 92.27 12.74
CA GLU A 178 35.81 92.95 13.54
C GLU A 178 37.23 92.42 13.23
N ARG A 179 37.40 91.09 13.14
CA ARG A 179 38.70 90.43 12.89
C ARG A 179 39.19 90.54 11.45
N THR A 180 38.28 90.54 10.47
CA THR A 180 38.62 90.66 9.04
C THR A 180 39.02 92.09 8.68
N ARG A 181 38.81 93.06 9.60
CA ARG A 181 39.42 94.39 9.58
C ARG A 181 40.96 94.33 9.71
N THR A 182 41.50 93.22 10.20
CA THR A 182 42.94 92.90 10.20
C THR A 182 43.23 91.72 9.28
N PRO A 183 44.08 91.88 8.24
CA PRO A 183 44.42 90.77 7.34
C PRO A 183 45.23 89.70 8.09
N PRO A 184 44.88 88.40 7.99
CA PRO A 184 45.61 87.34 8.66
C PRO A 184 46.94 87.05 7.96
N LEU A 185 48.02 86.90 8.75
CA LEU A 185 49.32 86.43 8.28
C LEU A 185 49.20 84.98 7.79
N ALA A 186 49.72 84.73 6.59
CA ALA A 186 49.81 83.40 6.01
C ALA A 186 50.65 82.49 6.91
N SER A 187 50.04 81.41 7.39
CA SER A 187 50.74 80.36 8.15
C SER A 187 50.94 79.15 7.25
N ASP A 188 52.13 78.56 7.35
CA ASP A 188 52.63 77.51 6.48
C ASP A 188 52.02 76.14 6.83
N ASP A 189 51.25 75.55 5.92
CA ASP A 189 50.25 74.49 6.18
C ASP A 189 50.78 73.06 5.90
N THR A 190 52.09 72.87 6.01
CA THR A 190 52.80 71.68 5.50
C THR A 190 52.60 70.43 6.35
N ASP A 191 52.50 70.56 7.68
CA ASP A 191 52.28 69.43 8.59
C ASP A 191 50.85 68.88 8.55
N LEU A 192 49.87 69.73 8.24
CA LEU A 192 48.47 69.32 8.08
C LEU A 192 48.29 68.49 6.80
N ARG A 193 48.98 68.87 5.72
CA ARG A 193 49.00 68.09 4.47
C ARG A 193 49.60 66.69 4.68
N ARG A 194 50.67 66.56 5.48
CA ARG A 194 51.26 65.25 5.81
C ARG A 194 50.30 64.32 6.56
N LYS A 195 49.53 64.85 7.51
CA LYS A 195 48.51 64.08 8.24
C LYS A 195 47.35 63.65 7.34
N TRP A 196 46.97 64.51 6.40
CA TRP A 196 45.94 64.22 5.40
C TRP A 196 46.35 63.04 4.50
N ASP A 197 47.59 63.06 3.99
CA ASP A 197 48.11 61.99 3.15
C ASP A 197 48.21 60.66 3.91
N ASP A 198 48.57 60.68 5.20
CA ASP A 198 48.65 59.46 6.02
C ASP A 198 47.27 58.81 6.25
N VAL A 199 46.24 59.62 6.51
CA VAL A 199 44.85 59.15 6.60
C VAL A 199 44.36 58.62 5.25
N GLY A 200 44.75 59.28 4.16
CA GLY A 200 44.46 58.82 2.79
C GLY A 200 45.00 57.42 2.50
N ARG A 201 46.24 57.13 2.93
CA ARG A 201 46.85 55.80 2.78
C ARG A 201 46.11 54.72 3.57
N ARG A 202 45.81 54.97 4.85
CA ARG A 202 45.05 54.03 5.71
C ARG A 202 43.67 53.71 5.13
N LEU A 203 43.00 54.70 4.55
CA LEU A 203 41.71 54.52 3.88
C LEU A 203 41.84 53.61 2.65
N GLY A 204 42.96 53.68 1.94
CA GLY A 204 43.26 52.79 0.80
C GLY A 204 43.42 51.34 1.22
N GLU A 205 44.18 51.07 2.28
CA GLU A 205 44.39 49.72 2.84
C GLU A 205 43.09 49.10 3.34
N LEU A 206 42.28 49.87 4.09
CA LEU A 206 40.96 49.43 4.57
C LEU A 206 40.00 49.08 3.43
N LYS A 207 40.06 49.79 2.30
CA LYS A 207 39.24 49.48 1.12
C LYS A 207 39.66 48.17 0.44
N LEU A 208 40.96 47.88 0.39
CA LEU A 208 41.46 46.62 -0.15
C LEU A 208 40.98 45.44 0.70
N GLN A 209 41.14 45.53 2.03
CA GLN A 209 40.66 44.51 2.97
C GLN A 209 39.13 44.30 2.89
N LEU A 210 38.36 45.38 2.70
CA LEU A 210 36.92 45.28 2.51
C LEU A 210 36.55 44.50 1.24
N ASN A 211 37.29 44.72 0.15
CA ASN A 211 37.04 44.03 -1.11
C ASN A 211 37.43 42.55 -1.05
N GLU A 212 38.53 42.21 -0.38
CA GLU A 212 38.92 40.80 -0.12
C GLU A 212 37.86 40.09 0.72
N ASN A 213 37.38 40.71 1.80
CA ASN A 213 36.34 40.12 2.64
C ASN A 213 35.02 39.93 1.89
N LYS A 214 34.65 40.85 1.00
CA LYS A 214 33.47 40.68 0.13
C LYS A 214 33.62 39.51 -0.83
N PHE A 215 34.79 39.37 -1.44
CA PHE A 215 35.08 38.25 -2.34
C PHE A 215 34.95 36.90 -1.61
N ASN A 216 35.55 36.79 -0.43
CA ASN A 216 35.44 35.58 0.41
C ASN A 216 33.99 35.30 0.82
N GLN A 217 33.22 36.34 1.13
CA GLN A 217 31.81 36.19 1.51
C GLN A 217 30.95 35.69 0.33
N ASP A 218 31.21 36.17 -0.89
CA ASP A 218 30.51 35.71 -2.08
C ASP A 218 30.84 34.24 -2.40
N GLU A 219 32.08 33.81 -2.20
CA GLU A 219 32.49 32.41 -2.38
C GLU A 219 31.80 31.48 -1.38
N ILE A 220 31.80 31.83 -0.10
CA ILE A 220 31.09 31.08 0.96
C ILE A 220 29.60 30.98 0.66
N ASN A 221 28.97 32.08 0.21
CA ASN A 221 27.56 32.08 -0.16
C ASN A 221 27.28 31.16 -1.36
N LEU A 222 28.19 31.08 -2.33
CA LEU A 222 28.07 30.18 -3.47
C LEU A 222 28.11 28.72 -3.02
N GLU A 223 29.02 28.36 -2.13
CA GLU A 223 29.11 27.01 -1.55
C GLU A 223 27.89 26.66 -0.71
N ALA A 224 27.44 27.56 0.16
CA ALA A 224 26.24 27.37 0.96
C ALA A 224 25.00 27.10 0.09
N ASN A 225 24.86 27.83 -1.02
CA ASN A 225 23.78 27.62 -1.97
C ASN A 225 23.88 26.28 -2.71
N LYS A 226 25.08 25.76 -2.99
CA LYS A 226 25.25 24.42 -3.57
C LYS A 226 24.79 23.35 -2.59
N VAL A 227 25.26 23.43 -1.34
CA VAL A 227 24.89 22.48 -0.27
C VAL A 227 23.38 22.50 -0.01
N ASP A 228 22.75 23.67 0.01
CA ASP A 228 21.29 23.75 0.20
C ASP A 228 20.51 23.10 -0.94
N ARG A 229 20.95 23.26 -2.19
CA ARG A 229 20.33 22.58 -3.34
C ARG A 229 20.47 21.06 -3.26
N GLU A 230 21.65 20.57 -2.88
CA GLU A 230 21.89 19.13 -2.68
C GLU A 230 21.00 18.59 -1.56
N MET A 231 20.94 19.29 -0.42
CA MET A 231 20.08 18.91 0.70
C MET A 231 18.60 18.89 0.29
N GLN A 232 18.13 19.87 -0.48
CA GLN A 232 16.76 19.90 -1.00
C GLN A 232 16.50 18.76 -2.01
N GLY A 233 17.50 18.36 -2.78
CA GLY A 233 17.44 17.20 -3.68
C GLY A 233 17.26 15.90 -2.90
N ILE A 234 18.12 15.67 -1.91
CA ILE A 234 18.08 14.48 -1.05
C ILE A 234 16.76 14.40 -0.27
N ARG A 235 16.27 15.53 0.27
CA ARG A 235 14.97 15.58 0.96
C ARG A 235 13.80 15.23 0.06
N ARG A 236 13.84 15.64 -1.22
CA ARG A 236 12.82 15.25 -2.21
C ARG A 236 12.86 13.76 -2.50
N GLN A 237 14.05 13.20 -2.72
CA GLN A 237 14.23 11.76 -2.93
C GLN A 237 13.73 10.94 -1.73
N LEU A 238 14.02 11.38 -0.50
CA LEU A 238 13.52 10.72 0.72
C LEU A 238 11.99 10.69 0.76
N LYS A 239 11.35 11.82 0.44
CA LYS A 239 9.89 11.93 0.42
C LYS A 239 9.24 11.05 -0.63
N GLU A 240 9.83 10.97 -1.83
CA GLU A 240 9.35 10.09 -2.90
C GLU A 240 9.45 8.61 -2.49
N LEU A 241 10.56 8.20 -1.86
CA LEU A 241 10.72 6.85 -1.34
C LEU A 241 9.68 6.51 -0.27
N ASP A 242 9.42 7.43 0.67
CA ASP A 242 8.38 7.27 1.69
C ASP A 242 6.98 7.13 1.08
N ASP A 243 6.66 7.92 0.05
CA ASP A 243 5.35 7.87 -0.62
C ASP A 243 5.14 6.56 -1.41
N VAL A 244 6.20 6.01 -2.04
CA VAL A 244 6.14 4.71 -2.72
C VAL A 244 5.97 3.58 -1.71
N LYS A 245 6.75 3.61 -0.61
CA LYS A 245 6.65 2.62 0.46
C LYS A 245 5.25 2.63 1.08
N ARG A 246 4.70 3.80 1.41
CA ARG A 246 3.33 3.94 1.95
C ARG A 246 2.26 3.42 1.01
N ARG A 247 2.36 3.73 -0.30
CA ARG A 247 1.41 3.23 -1.30
C ARG A 247 1.39 1.70 -1.36
N ARG A 248 2.56 1.06 -1.39
CA ARG A 248 2.66 -0.42 -1.40
C ARG A 248 2.09 -1.04 -0.13
N LEU A 249 2.39 -0.44 1.01
CA LEU A 249 1.96 -0.90 2.32
C LEU A 249 0.42 -0.82 2.47
N GLU A 250 -0.19 0.24 1.94
CA GLU A 250 -1.65 0.38 1.87
C GLU A 250 -2.30 -0.63 0.89
N THR A 251 -1.64 -0.95 -0.23
CA THR A 251 -2.10 -2.02 -1.13
C THR A 251 -2.12 -3.38 -0.43
N ILE A 252 -1.06 -3.73 0.30
CA ILE A 252 -1.01 -4.98 1.09
C ILE A 252 -2.14 -5.01 2.10
N ARG A 253 -2.35 -3.91 2.85
CA ARG A 253 -3.43 -3.81 3.84
C ARG A 253 -4.82 -4.08 3.27
N ARG A 254 -5.07 -3.67 2.01
CA ARG A 254 -6.35 -3.88 1.32
C ARG A 254 -6.55 -5.31 0.84
N VAL A 255 -5.48 -5.96 0.39
CA VAL A 255 -5.53 -7.32 -0.16
C VAL A 255 -5.49 -8.37 0.95
N ASP A 256 -4.56 -8.24 1.88
CA ASP A 256 -4.40 -9.14 3.02
C ASP A 256 -3.92 -8.40 4.28
N TYR A 257 -4.85 -8.27 5.22
CA TYR A 257 -4.61 -7.57 6.48
C TYR A 257 -3.64 -8.31 7.40
N GLU A 258 -3.62 -9.64 7.38
CA GLU A 258 -2.74 -10.42 8.27
C GLU A 258 -1.27 -10.29 7.85
N THR A 259 -0.99 -10.29 6.54
CA THR A 259 0.36 -10.02 6.01
C THR A 259 0.83 -8.60 6.35
N PHE A 260 -0.06 -7.60 6.28
CA PHE A 260 0.24 -6.24 6.72
C PHE A 260 0.62 -6.20 8.21
N ARG A 261 -0.18 -6.85 9.07
CA ARG A 261 0.07 -6.90 10.51
C ARG A 261 1.37 -7.62 10.85
N ALA A 262 1.67 -8.73 10.16
CA ALA A 262 2.92 -9.46 10.32
C ALA A 262 4.13 -8.62 9.90
N TYR A 263 4.02 -7.85 8.81
CA TYR A 263 5.09 -6.96 8.36
C TYR A 263 5.30 -5.76 9.29
N GLU A 264 4.23 -5.20 9.86
CA GLU A 264 4.32 -4.12 10.85
C GLU A 264 4.99 -4.62 12.14
N TRP A 265 4.61 -5.81 12.61
CA TRP A 265 5.29 -6.45 13.73
C TRP A 265 6.76 -6.73 13.43
N LEU A 266 7.07 -7.21 12.22
CA LEU A 266 8.44 -7.47 11.78
C LEU A 266 9.29 -6.19 11.81
N GLN A 267 8.77 -5.06 11.33
CA GLN A 267 9.45 -3.76 11.38
C GLN A 267 9.76 -3.32 12.82
N GLN A 268 8.85 -3.58 13.76
CA GLN A 268 8.98 -3.15 15.16
C GLN A 268 9.86 -4.07 16.02
N ASN A 269 10.12 -5.30 15.57
CA ASN A 269 10.81 -6.34 16.36
C ASN A 269 12.05 -6.90 15.63
N GLN A 270 12.61 -6.16 14.67
CA GLN A 270 13.81 -6.61 13.93
C GLN A 270 15.02 -6.85 14.84
N ASP A 271 15.13 -6.09 15.92
CA ASP A 271 16.15 -6.19 16.96
C ASP A 271 16.08 -7.50 17.77
N LYS A 272 14.93 -8.18 17.75
CA LYS A 272 14.69 -9.45 18.46
C LYS A 272 15.00 -10.67 17.61
N LEU A 273 15.32 -10.48 16.33
CA LEU A 273 15.59 -11.57 15.38
C LEU A 273 17.09 -11.76 15.23
N SER A 274 17.55 -13.01 15.26
CA SER A 274 18.96 -13.38 15.12
C SER A 274 19.50 -13.21 13.69
N GLY A 275 18.62 -12.99 12.70
CA GLY A 275 18.99 -12.81 11.30
C GLY A 275 18.05 -11.85 10.58
N ARG A 276 18.50 -11.36 9.42
CA ARG A 276 17.71 -10.41 8.61
C ARG A 276 16.55 -11.13 7.94
N VAL A 277 15.33 -10.83 8.38
CA VAL A 277 14.10 -11.31 7.76
C VAL A 277 13.59 -10.25 6.79
N PHE A 278 13.38 -10.65 5.54
CA PHE A 278 12.87 -9.77 4.48
C PHE A 278 11.35 -9.70 4.52
N GLY A 279 10.81 -8.55 4.09
CA GLY A 279 9.37 -8.34 3.99
C GLY A 279 8.73 -9.11 2.83
N PRO A 280 7.42 -8.91 2.62
CA PRO A 280 6.73 -9.40 1.43
C PRO A 280 7.47 -8.98 0.15
N VAL A 281 7.48 -9.86 -0.85
CA VAL A 281 8.27 -9.69 -2.08
C VAL A 281 7.96 -8.36 -2.81
N CYS A 282 6.71 -7.92 -2.80
CA CYS A 282 6.28 -6.64 -3.37
C CYS A 282 6.90 -5.39 -2.68
N MET A 283 7.43 -5.52 -1.46
CA MET A 283 8.13 -4.43 -0.76
C MET A 283 9.62 -4.36 -1.11
N GLU A 284 10.25 -5.48 -1.45
CA GLU A 284 11.70 -5.58 -1.63
C GLU A 284 12.15 -5.53 -3.11
N ILE A 285 11.24 -5.83 -4.05
CA ILE A 285 11.55 -5.87 -5.49
C ILE A 285 11.12 -4.58 -6.20
N ASN A 286 11.95 -4.14 -7.14
CA ASN A 286 11.62 -3.12 -8.14
C ASN A 286 11.85 -3.69 -9.54
N ILE A 287 10.84 -3.56 -10.40
CA ILE A 287 10.93 -3.94 -11.81
C ILE A 287 11.53 -2.76 -12.57
N LYS A 288 12.63 -2.98 -13.30
CA LYS A 288 13.30 -1.92 -14.07
C LYS A 288 12.50 -1.47 -15.29
N ASP A 289 11.83 -2.41 -15.94
CA ASP A 289 11.16 -2.16 -17.21
C ASP A 289 9.71 -2.67 -17.14
N MET A 290 8.77 -1.71 -17.21
CA MET A 290 7.36 -1.97 -16.93
C MET A 290 6.71 -2.89 -17.97
N GLN A 291 7.31 -2.99 -19.16
CA GLN A 291 6.80 -3.83 -20.25
C GLN A 291 6.80 -5.33 -19.91
N TYR A 292 7.68 -5.75 -18.99
CA TYR A 292 7.77 -7.13 -18.53
C TYR A 292 7.01 -7.37 -17.22
N ALA A 293 6.32 -6.36 -16.67
CA ALA A 293 5.66 -6.45 -15.38
C ALA A 293 4.63 -7.59 -15.36
N ASP A 294 3.72 -7.61 -16.34
CA ASP A 294 2.65 -8.63 -16.42
C ASP A 294 3.22 -10.05 -16.59
N ALA A 295 4.29 -10.22 -17.36
CA ALA A 295 4.94 -11.51 -17.58
C ALA A 295 5.61 -12.02 -16.31
N ILE A 296 6.29 -11.12 -15.59
CA ILE A 296 6.93 -11.40 -14.30
C ILE A 296 5.85 -11.72 -13.26
N GLU A 297 4.83 -10.88 -13.10
CA GLU A 297 3.72 -11.11 -12.16
C GLU A 297 3.02 -12.45 -12.40
N ASN A 298 2.81 -12.85 -13.67
CA ASN A 298 2.23 -14.16 -14.00
C ASN A 298 3.17 -15.35 -13.70
N ALA A 299 4.47 -15.21 -13.95
CA ALA A 299 5.44 -16.27 -13.65
C ALA A 299 5.63 -16.48 -12.13
N LEU A 300 5.45 -15.40 -11.39
CA LEU A 300 5.53 -15.33 -9.95
C LEU A 300 4.19 -15.84 -9.33
N GLY A 301 3.03 -15.50 -9.89
CA GLY A 301 1.71 -15.96 -9.46
C GLY A 301 1.14 -15.20 -8.24
N ASN A 302 -0.08 -15.53 -7.80
CA ASN A 302 -0.78 -14.80 -6.71
C ASN A 302 -0.09 -14.83 -5.32
N LEU A 303 1.01 -15.59 -5.17
CA LEU A 303 1.81 -15.68 -3.94
C LEU A 303 2.62 -14.41 -3.60
N TYR A 304 2.68 -13.44 -4.53
CA TYR A 304 3.55 -12.26 -4.44
C TYR A 304 2.93 -11.10 -3.66
N GLN A 305 1.61 -11.16 -3.45
CA GLN A 305 0.90 -10.24 -2.57
C GLN A 305 0.92 -10.67 -1.09
N ILE A 306 1.22 -11.94 -0.79
CA ILE A 306 0.85 -12.56 0.50
C ILE A 306 2.03 -13.24 1.22
N SER A 307 3.12 -13.66 0.54
CA SER A 307 4.18 -14.41 1.24
C SER A 307 5.30 -13.52 1.82
N ALA A 308 5.40 -13.49 3.15
CA ALA A 308 6.65 -13.19 3.84
C ALA A 308 7.51 -14.46 3.85
N LYS A 309 8.72 -14.42 3.28
CA LYS A 309 9.68 -15.53 3.38
C LYS A 309 10.77 -15.17 4.39
N VAL A 310 10.90 -16.00 5.42
CA VAL A 310 12.12 -16.06 6.23
C VAL A 310 13.21 -16.66 5.36
N ILE A 311 14.08 -15.82 4.79
CA ILE A 311 15.34 -16.28 4.22
C ILE A 311 16.35 -16.29 5.36
N ALA A 312 16.43 -17.42 6.06
CA ALA A 312 17.56 -17.70 6.91
C ALA A 312 18.76 -17.98 5.99
N PHE A 313 19.63 -17.00 5.80
CA PHE A 313 20.99 -17.29 5.36
C PHE A 313 21.67 -18.02 6.52
N ILE A 314 21.62 -19.35 6.45
CA ILE A 314 22.48 -20.22 7.24
C ILE A 314 23.89 -20.00 6.71
N ASP A 315 24.63 -19.10 7.38
CA ASP A 315 26.07 -18.99 7.21
C ASP A 315 26.70 -20.10 8.08
N ILE A 316 26.83 -21.30 7.51
CA ILE A 316 27.73 -22.32 8.06
C ILE A 316 29.14 -21.83 7.80
N ARG A 317 29.73 -21.20 8.82
CA ARG A 317 31.18 -21.19 8.95
C ARG A 317 31.64 -22.63 9.18
N MET A 318 32.22 -23.24 8.15
CA MET A 318 33.38 -24.13 8.35
C MET A 318 34.64 -23.28 8.31
#